data_AF-A0A6N3C398-F1
#
_entry.id   AF-A0A6N3C398-F1
#
_cell.length_a   1.000
_cell.length_b   1.000
_cell.length_c   1.000
_cell.angle_alpha   90.00
_cell.angle_beta   90.00
_cell.angle_gamma   90.00
#
_symmetry.space_group_name_H-M   'P 1'
#
loop_
_entity.id
_entity.type
_entity.pdbx_description
1 polymer ?
#
loop_
_entity_poly.entity_id
_entity_poly.type
_entity_poly.pdbx_seq_one_letter_code
_entity_poly.pdbx_strand_id
1 'polypeptide(L)'
;MILKLCILIWGIIEIFIGGSVAISKKLLYLKGVVESLTYINNKFDLSKVKDIKKFSVWVGETVLIEGGLYIFLSSASIYFELNNFIVLFFIVIIEFFFFNVIIKGVLNFIEE
;
A
#
# COMPACT_ATOMS: atom_id res chain seq x y z
N MET A 1 -18.09 -9.62 12.03
CA MET A 1 -16.95 -9.60 12.97
C MET A 1 -15.67 -10.15 12.34
N ILE A 2 -15.68 -11.40 11.84
CA ILE A 2 -14.49 -12.05 11.25
C ILE A 2 -13.81 -11.18 10.17
N LEU A 3 -14.56 -10.71 9.16
CA LEU A 3 -14.03 -9.84 8.10
C LEU A 3 -13.28 -8.62 8.66
N LYS A 4 -13.87 -7.94 9.65
CA LYS A 4 -13.29 -6.73 10.28
C LYS A 4 -11.96 -7.06 10.94
N LEU A 5 -11.90 -8.17 11.68
CA LEU A 5 -10.66 -8.64 12.31
C LEU A 5 -9.59 -9.02 11.27
N CYS A 6 -9.97 -9.65 10.15
CA CYS A 6 -9.04 -9.93 9.06
C CYS A 6 -8.43 -8.65 8.49
N ILE A 7 -9.25 -7.62 8.25
CA ILE A 7 -8.80 -6.31 7.77
C ILE A 7 -7.87 -5.63 8.79
N LEU A 8 -8.18 -5.75 10.08
CA LEU A 8 -7.34 -5.18 11.15
C LEU A 8 -5.95 -5.81 11.15
N ILE A 9 -5.89 -7.15 11.11
CA ILE A 9 -4.64 -7.90 11.07
C ILE A 9 -3.85 -7.55 9.81
N TRP A 10 -4.54 -7.44 8.67
CA TRP A 10 -3.93 -7.03 7.41
C TRP A 10 -3.30 -5.63 7.50
N GLY A 11 -4.05 -4.64 7.99
CA GLY A 11 -3.53 -3.29 8.18
C GLY A 11 -2.33 -3.21 9.13
N ILE A 12 -2.32 -4.03 10.19
CA ILE A 12 -1.15 -4.16 11.09
C ILE A 12 0.06 -4.70 10.32
N ILE A 13 -0.12 -5.76 9.53
CA ILE A 13 0.95 -6.34 8.71
C ILE A 13 1.50 -5.30 7.73
N GLU A 14 0.64 -4.55 7.06
CA GLU A 14 1.06 -3.49 6.13
C GLU A 14 1.82 -2.37 6.80
N ILE A 15 1.43 -1.92 8.00
CA ILE A 15 2.21 -0.93 8.76
C ILE A 15 3.62 -1.47 9.03
N PHE A 16 3.75 -2.73 9.46
CA PHE A 16 5.08 -3.31 9.70
C PHE A 16 5.90 -3.42 8.41
N ILE A 17 5.29 -3.86 7.31
CA ILE A 17 5.95 -3.97 6.01
C ILE A 17 6.36 -2.59 5.49
N GLY A 18 5.42 -1.65 5.36
CA GLY A 18 5.66 -0.29 4.89
C GLY A 18 6.67 0.46 5.75
N GLY A 19 6.53 0.37 7.08
CA GLY A 19 7.46 0.96 8.03
C GLY A 19 8.87 0.37 7.92
N SER A 20 8.99 -0.95 7.81
CA SER A 20 10.30 -1.60 7.64
C SER A 20 10.99 -1.18 6.33
N VAL A 21 10.24 -1.04 5.24
CA VAL A 21 10.77 -0.60 3.93
C VAL A 21 11.17 0.87 3.97
N ALA A 22 10.35 1.72 4.59
CA ALA A 22 10.64 3.14 4.74
C ALA A 22 11.89 3.40 5.60
N ILE A 23 12.02 2.69 6.73
CA ILE A 23 13.16 2.83 7.64
C ILE A 23 14.43 2.23 7.03
N SER A 24 14.34 1.03 6.47
CA SER A 24 15.51 0.33 5.90
C SER A 24 15.99 0.95 4.58
N LYS A 25 15.14 1.75 3.92
CA LYS A 25 15.38 2.33 2.59
C LYS A 25 15.73 1.26 1.54
N LYS A 26 15.19 0.06 1.73
CA LYS A 26 15.39 -1.10 0.86
C LYS A 26 14.03 -1.74 0.59
N LEU A 27 13.79 -2.10 -0.68
CA LEU A 27 12.56 -2.74 -1.12
C LEU A 27 12.33 -4.17 -0.60
N LEU A 28 13.12 -4.70 0.34
CA LEU A 28 13.12 -6.12 0.77
C LEU A 28 11.76 -6.83 0.65
N TYR A 29 10.78 -6.41 1.45
CA TYR A 29 9.46 -7.04 1.56
C TYR A 29 8.48 -6.61 0.46
N LEU A 30 8.73 -5.48 -0.19
CA LEU A 30 7.88 -4.93 -1.24
C LEU A 30 8.45 -5.19 -2.64
N LYS A 31 9.59 -5.87 -2.77
CA LYS A 31 10.27 -6.07 -4.04
C LYS A 31 9.39 -6.82 -5.03
N GLY A 32 8.76 -7.92 -4.59
CA GLY A 32 7.84 -8.68 -5.44
C GLY A 32 6.57 -7.90 -5.81
N VAL A 33 6.06 -7.07 -4.89
CA VAL A 33 4.90 -6.19 -5.14
C VAL A 33 5.27 -5.10 -6.14
N VAL A 34 6.46 -4.52 -6.03
CA VAL A 34 6.93 -3.51 -6.97
C VAL A 34 7.24 -4.13 -8.33
N GLU A 35 7.85 -5.31 -8.38
CA GLU A 35 8.09 -6.02 -9.63
C GLU A 35 6.79 -6.39 -10.35
N SER A 36 5.68 -6.63 -9.61
CA SER A 36 4.38 -6.85 -10.24
C SER A 36 3.83 -5.59 -10.91
N LEU A 37 4.18 -4.39 -10.43
CA LEU A 37 3.80 -3.13 -11.09
C LEU A 37 4.42 -2.99 -12.48
N THR A 38 5.59 -3.57 -12.73
CA THR A 38 6.23 -3.62 -14.06
C THR A 38 5.31 -4.32 -15.07
N TYR A 39 4.58 -5.36 -14.65
CA TYR A 39 3.63 -6.08 -15.50
C TYR A 39 2.32 -5.32 -15.72
N ILE A 40 1.92 -4.47 -14.77
CA ILE A 40 0.68 -3.69 -14.83
C ILE A 40 0.90 -2.41 -15.66
N ASN A 41 2.09 -1.82 -15.56
CA ASN A 41 2.44 -0.58 -16.23
C ASN A 41 3.74 -0.78 -17.03
N ASN A 42 3.60 -1.07 -18.33
CA ASN A 42 4.72 -1.30 -19.26
C ASN A 42 5.73 -0.14 -19.34
N LYS A 43 5.41 1.05 -18.79
CA LYS A 43 6.34 2.19 -18.70
C LYS A 43 7.24 2.12 -17.46
N PHE A 44 6.87 1.35 -16.45
CA PHE A 44 7.66 1.16 -15.25
C PHE A 44 8.62 0.00 -15.39
N ASP A 45 9.89 0.25 -15.08
CA ASP A 45 10.92 -0.77 -14.94
C ASP A 45 11.75 -0.42 -13.70
N LEU A 46 11.82 -1.36 -12.75
CA LEU A 46 12.61 -1.22 -11.53
C LEU A 46 14.09 -0.90 -11.83
N SER A 47 14.62 -1.42 -12.94
CA SER A 47 16.01 -1.18 -13.35
C SER A 47 16.28 0.28 -13.75
N LYS A 48 15.24 1.03 -14.13
CA LYS A 48 15.32 2.44 -14.52
C LYS A 48 15.08 3.42 -13.36
N VAL A 49 14.93 2.92 -12.13
CA VAL A 49 14.72 3.76 -10.96
C VAL A 49 16.03 4.42 -10.54
N LYS A 50 16.12 5.75 -10.70
CA LYS A 50 17.33 6.54 -10.44
C LYS A 50 17.79 6.49 -8.98
N ASP A 51 16.83 6.61 -8.06
CA ASP A 51 17.10 6.63 -6.62
C ASP A 51 16.23 5.60 -5.90
N ILE A 52 16.75 4.37 -5.85
CA ILE A 52 16.05 3.24 -5.21
C ILE A 52 15.77 3.49 -3.73
N LYS A 53 16.57 4.33 -3.05
CA LYS A 53 16.37 4.63 -1.63
C LYS A 53 15.17 5.55 -1.46
N LYS A 54 15.09 6.64 -2.22
CA LYS A 54 13.92 7.54 -2.19
C LYS A 54 12.66 6.83 -2.65
N PHE A 55 12.75 6.00 -3.69
CA PHE A 55 11.64 5.17 -4.13
C PHE A 55 11.18 4.20 -3.05
N SER A 56 12.12 3.50 -2.38
CA SER A 56 11.80 2.61 -1.26
C SER A 56 11.09 3.36 -0.13
N VAL A 57 11.58 4.55 0.23
CA VAL A 57 10.95 5.38 1.26
C VAL A 57 9.52 5.74 0.85
N TRP A 58 9.33 6.28 -0.35
CA TRP A 58 8.03 6.70 -0.83
C TRP A 58 7.02 5.54 -0.94
N VAL A 59 7.42 4.38 -1.48
CA VAL A 59 6.57 3.18 -1.53
C VAL A 59 6.26 2.68 -0.12
N GLY A 60 7.26 2.65 0.77
CA GLY A 60 7.06 2.23 2.16
C GLY A 60 6.10 3.14 2.92
N GLU A 61 6.22 4.46 2.77
CA GLU A 61 5.29 5.45 3.32
C GLU A 61 3.88 5.29 2.75
N THR A 62 3.76 5.02 1.45
CA THR A 62 2.47 4.80 0.79
C THR A 62 1.75 3.58 1.39
N VAL A 63 2.44 2.44 1.50
CA VAL A 63 1.89 1.21 2.12
C VAL A 63 1.61 1.41 3.61
N LEU A 64 2.41 2.20 4.32
CA LEU A 64 2.17 2.51 5.73
C LEU A 64 0.87 3.29 5.91
N ILE A 65 0.60 4.29 5.06
CA ILE A 65 -0.65 5.07 5.10
C ILE A 65 -1.84 4.17 4.76
N GLU A 66 -1.71 3.30 3.75
CA GLU A 66 -2.73 2.32 3.38
C GLU A 66 -3.08 1.39 4.55
N GLY A 67 -2.09 0.76 5.17
CA GLY A 67 -2.28 -0.07 6.35
C GLY A 67 -2.91 0.68 7.52
N GLY A 68 -2.53 1.95 7.71
CA GLY A 68 -3.16 2.85 8.68
C GLY A 68 -4.66 3.08 8.41
N LEU A 69 -5.05 3.22 7.15
CA LEU A 69 -6.46 3.35 6.76
C LEU A 69 -7.24 2.05 6.96
N TYR A 70 -6.64 0.88 6.73
CA TYR A 70 -7.29 -0.40 7.06
C TYR A 70 -7.50 -0.58 8.55
N ILE A 71 -6.52 -0.22 9.39
CA ILE A 71 -6.69 -0.25 10.85
C ILE A 71 -7.80 0.72 11.27
N PHE A 72 -7.79 1.95 10.74
CA PHE A 72 -8.82 2.94 11.04
C PHE A 72 -10.21 2.45 10.65
N LEU A 73 -10.38 1.99 9.40
CA LEU A 73 -11.65 1.48 8.89
C LEU A 73 -12.13 0.29 9.71
N SER A 74 -11.25 -0.67 9.99
CA SER A 74 -11.63 -1.84 10.78
C SER A 74 -12.04 -1.45 12.19
N SER A 75 -11.24 -0.64 12.88
CA SER A 75 -11.51 -0.20 14.26
C SER A 75 -12.83 0.59 14.34
N ALA A 76 -13.05 1.54 13.43
CA ALA A 76 -14.29 2.28 13.33
C ALA A 76 -15.48 1.36 13.02
N SER A 77 -15.30 0.40 12.11
CA SER A 77 -16.36 -0.55 11.76
C SER A 77 -16.75 -1.49 12.90
N ILE A 78 -15.80 -1.85 13.78
CA ILE A 78 -16.06 -2.64 14.97
C ILE A 78 -16.79 -1.78 16.00
N TYR A 79 -16.26 -0.59 16.28
CA TYR A 79 -16.81 0.32 17.30
C TYR A 79 -18.24 0.79 16.98
N PHE A 80 -18.49 1.20 15.73
CA PHE A 80 -19.81 1.67 15.29
C PHE A 80 -20.70 0.56 14.71
N GLU A 81 -20.28 -0.71 14.83
CA GLU A 81 -21.03 -1.87 14.32
C GLU A 81 -21.44 -1.77 12.83
N LEU A 82 -20.61 -1.12 11.99
CA LEU A 82 -20.93 -0.87 10.58
C LEU A 82 -21.24 -2.15 9.79
N ASN A 83 -22.15 -2.05 8.82
CA ASN A 83 -22.50 -3.15 7.93
C ASN A 83 -21.29 -3.56 7.07
N ASN A 84 -21.05 -4.88 6.93
CA ASN A 84 -19.97 -5.42 6.09
C ASN A 84 -20.01 -4.90 4.64
N PHE A 85 -21.20 -4.63 4.08
CA PHE A 85 -21.32 -4.05 2.75
C PHE A 85 -20.66 -2.66 2.66
N ILE A 86 -20.90 -1.82 3.67
CA ILE A 86 -20.30 -0.48 3.76
C ILE A 86 -18.78 -0.60 3.92
N VAL A 87 -18.32 -1.55 4.74
CA VAL A 87 -16.89 -1.81 4.93
C VAL A 87 -16.22 -2.21 3.61
N LEU A 88 -16.82 -3.15 2.86
CA LEU A 88 -16.31 -3.57 1.55
C LEU A 88 -16.28 -2.40 0.55
N PHE A 89 -17.31 -1.56 0.54
CA PHE A 89 -17.34 -0.37 -0.31
C PHE A 89 -16.17 0.58 -0.01
N PHE A 90 -15.87 0.83 1.27
CA PHE A 90 -14.71 1.65 1.64
C PHE A 90 -13.38 1.00 1.29
N ILE A 91 -13.24 -0.32 1.41
CA ILE A 91 -12.03 -1.03 0.95
C ILE A 91 -11.81 -0.78 -0.54
N VAL A 92 -12.84 -0.92 -1.37
CA VAL A 92 -12.72 -0.65 -2.82
C VAL A 92 -12.28 0.78 -3.09
N ILE A 93 -12.78 1.76 -2.33
CA ILE A 93 -12.35 3.16 -2.46
C ILE A 93 -10.87 3.33 -2.09
N ILE A 94 -10.44 2.76 -0.97
CA ILE A 94 -9.05 2.80 -0.50
C ILE A 94 -8.13 2.21 -1.58
N GLU A 95 -8.41 0.97 -1.99
CA GLU A 95 -7.65 0.23 -3.01
C GLU A 95 -7.56 1.02 -4.33
N PHE A 96 -8.70 1.53 -4.82
CA PHE A 96 -8.72 2.29 -6.06
C PHE A 96 -7.89 3.58 -5.95
N PHE A 97 -7.95 4.27 -4.81
CA PHE A 97 -7.15 5.46 -4.57
C PHE A 97 -5.65 5.14 -4.55
N PHE A 98 -5.22 4.16 -3.74
CA PHE A 98 -3.81 3.79 -3.61
C PHE A 98 -3.22 3.23 -4.90
N PHE A 99 -3.97 2.41 -5.62
CA PHE A 99 -3.56 1.90 -6.92
C PHE A 99 -3.24 3.03 -7.90
N ASN A 100 -4.09 4.07 -7.95
CA ASN A 100 -3.86 5.25 -8.77
C ASN A 100 -2.65 6.08 -8.30
N VAL A 101 -2.48 6.24 -6.98
CA VAL A 101 -1.31 6.92 -6.40
C VAL A 101 -0.02 6.20 -6.78
N ILE A 102 -0.01 4.87 -6.68
CA ILE A 102 1.15 4.04 -6.99
C ILE A 102 1.49 4.13 -8.48
N ILE A 103 0.54 3.85 -9.38
CA ILE A 103 0.80 3.86 -10.83
C ILE A 103 1.34 5.21 -11.31
N LYS A 104 0.76 6.31 -10.85
CA LYS A 104 1.19 7.65 -11.27
C LYS A 104 2.49 8.05 -10.58
N GLY A 105 2.61 7.78 -9.29
CA GLY A 105 3.76 8.19 -8.48
C GLY A 105 5.04 7.47 -8.88
N VAL A 106 4.94 6.19 -9.25
CA VAL A 106 6.07 5.38 -9.72
C VAL A 106 6.78 6.00 -10.92
N LEU A 107 6.04 6.62 -11.84
CA LEU A 107 6.62 7.27 -13.03
C LEU A 107 7.55 8.43 -12.68
N ASN A 108 7.37 9.08 -11.53
CA ASN A 108 8.24 10.18 -11.08
C ASN A 108 9.65 9.74 -10.69
N PHE A 109 9.87 8.43 -10.55
CA PHE A 109 11.16 7.86 -10.13
C PHE A 109 11.95 7.21 -11.27
N ILE A 110 11.38 7.19 -12.48
CA ILE A 110 11.99 6.65 -13.70
C ILE A 110 12.67 7.79 -14.46
N GLU A 111 13.88 7.58 -14.97
CA GLU A 111 14.48 8.47 -15.98
C GLU A 111 13.97 8.12 -17.39
N GLU A 112 13.68 9.13 -18.21
CA GLU A 112 13.40 8.96 -19.65
C GLU A 112 14.51 8.17 -20.37
#